data_AF-A0A1F6EHK1-F1
#
_entry.id   AF-A0A1F6EHK1-F1
#
_cell.length_a   1.000
_cell.length_b   1.000
_cell.length_c   1.000
_cell.angle_alpha   90.00
_cell.angle_beta   90.00
_cell.angle_gamma   90.00
#
_symmetry.space_group_name_H-M   'P 1'
#
loop_
_entity.id
_entity.type
_entity.pdbx_description
1 polymer ?
#
loop_
_entity_poly.entity_id
_entity_poly.type
_entity_poly.pdbx_seq_one_letter_code
_entity_poly.pdbx_strand_id
1 'polypeptide(L)'
;MNKKDYTIKLHDAQLPWIAERMKRTGNISRIFKGKLPAPSGQPVDFIPRYIEFFVSEQLTAKSKDEPFAVINYFLKTLQSDLPRVAKRLDELRKKTGLSTQEIKAAARNASAPWYIVELSKGGLGTNGMATGRAWTMVPCRFYISHGVLWDKNAMTGNKIALVTARLPGKPFDTQDDVVHELLHASIASIPIYVQSWQIQLNTDAQHLEVRSVEKLGEHHLGWMTYAIPELVVAYLGNEKRTNKTGLPVLETKDMLTNFFKLSSMVMPRFGFAEAKRLFDSEGFTPATHRALVSSCIRALGIYDKILSSPTPPLEYFKKLSRSQNKK
;
A
#
# COMPACT_ATOMS: atom_id res chain seq x y z
N MET A 1 -32.49 7.67 5.32
CA MET A 1 -31.44 8.16 6.25
C MET A 1 -31.86 7.88 7.67
N ASN A 2 -31.26 6.91 8.36
CA ASN A 2 -31.30 6.90 9.83
C ASN A 2 -30.09 7.70 10.33
N LYS A 3 -30.33 8.98 10.65
CA LYS A 3 -29.38 9.89 11.29
C LYS A 3 -29.12 9.41 12.72
N LYS A 4 -28.15 8.52 12.92
CA LYS A 4 -27.30 8.65 14.11
C LYS A 4 -26.14 9.52 13.67
N ASP A 5 -26.21 10.80 13.98
CA ASP A 5 -25.09 11.72 13.80
C ASP A 5 -23.93 11.17 14.64
N TYR A 6 -22.95 10.57 13.98
CA TYR A 6 -21.71 10.19 14.62
C TYR A 6 -20.99 11.49 14.95
N THR A 7 -21.15 11.99 16.18
CA THR A 7 -20.38 13.14 16.66
C THR A 7 -18.92 12.72 16.81
N ILE A 8 -18.08 13.20 15.89
CA ILE A 8 -16.63 13.00 15.96
C ILE A 8 -16.11 13.81 17.14
N LYS A 9 -15.39 13.15 18.05
CA LYS A 9 -14.72 13.79 19.19
C LYS A 9 -13.21 13.74 18.98
N LEU A 10 -12.54 14.79 19.41
CA LEU A 10 -11.09 14.89 19.38
C LEU A 10 -10.53 14.58 20.77
N HIS A 11 -9.50 13.75 20.81
CA HIS A 11 -8.78 13.33 22.01
C HIS A 11 -7.29 13.61 21.87
N ASP A 12 -6.62 13.89 22.97
CA ASP A 12 -5.18 14.14 22.95
C ASP A 12 -4.41 12.90 22.49
N ALA A 13 -3.38 13.12 21.69
CA ALA A 13 -2.54 12.09 21.12
C ALA A 13 -1.11 12.59 20.94
N GLN A 14 -0.15 11.70 21.14
CA GLN A 14 1.23 11.92 20.71
C GLN A 14 1.61 10.80 19.75
N LEU A 15 1.94 11.18 18.52
CA LEU A 15 2.47 10.22 17.54
C LEU A 15 3.99 10.08 17.78
N PRO A 16 4.53 8.85 17.82
CA PRO A 16 5.94 8.63 18.15
C PRO A 16 6.93 9.18 17.11
N TRP A 17 6.48 9.49 15.89
CA TRP A 17 7.33 10.01 14.80
C TRP A 17 7.06 11.47 14.42
N ILE A 18 6.08 12.13 15.06
CA ILE A 18 5.77 13.55 14.84
C ILE A 18 6.02 14.29 16.15
N ALA A 19 6.77 15.39 16.08
CA ALA A 19 7.10 16.21 17.25
C ALA A 19 5.93 17.10 17.70
N GLU A 20 5.02 17.44 16.78
CA GLU A 20 3.81 18.21 17.10
C GLU A 20 2.89 17.42 18.04
N ARG A 21 2.21 18.12 18.95
CA ARG A 21 1.10 17.54 19.72
C ARG A 21 -0.09 17.37 18.79
N MET A 22 -0.78 16.26 18.92
CA MET A 22 -1.86 15.89 18.01
C MET A 22 -3.17 15.73 18.78
N LYS A 23 -4.27 16.00 18.10
CA LYS A 23 -5.60 15.51 18.45
C LYS A 23 -5.97 14.36 17.54
N ARG A 24 -6.71 13.37 18.03
CA ARG A 24 -7.17 12.21 17.25
C ARG A 24 -8.66 11.95 17.36
N THR A 25 -9.24 11.34 16.33
CA THR A 25 -10.69 11.05 16.26
C THR A 25 -11.11 9.74 16.90
N GLY A 26 -10.18 8.81 17.15
CA GLY A 26 -10.51 7.39 17.29
C GLY A 26 -10.88 6.74 15.95
N ASN A 27 -11.21 5.44 15.99
CA ASN A 27 -11.55 4.66 14.80
C ASN A 27 -12.91 5.08 14.20
N ILE A 28 -12.86 5.74 13.05
CA ILE A 28 -14.05 6.20 12.31
C ILE A 28 -14.55 5.20 11.26
N SER A 29 -13.89 4.05 11.06
CA SER A 29 -14.30 3.06 10.05
C SER A 29 -15.73 2.54 10.25
N ARG A 30 -16.27 2.63 11.48
CA ARG A 30 -17.65 2.27 11.81
C ARG A 30 -18.68 3.10 11.03
N ILE A 31 -18.33 4.32 10.61
CA ILE A 31 -19.21 5.19 9.80
C ILE A 31 -19.54 4.53 8.45
N PHE A 32 -18.64 3.69 7.93
CA PHE A 32 -18.76 3.05 6.61
C PHE A 32 -19.32 1.61 6.65
N LYS A 33 -19.32 0.95 7.82
CA LYS A 33 -19.82 -0.43 7.95
C LYS A 33 -21.29 -0.52 7.51
N GLY A 34 -21.57 -1.43 6.57
CA GLY A 34 -22.92 -1.71 6.07
C GLY A 34 -23.49 -0.72 5.06
N LYS A 35 -22.68 0.23 4.53
CA LYS A 35 -23.16 1.30 3.62
C LYS A 35 -22.66 1.22 2.19
N LEU A 36 -21.89 0.18 1.83
CA LEU A 36 -21.43 0.00 0.46
C LEU A 36 -22.27 -1.04 -0.25
N PRO A 37 -23.23 -0.63 -1.11
CA PRO A 37 -23.80 -1.55 -2.07
C PRO A 37 -22.69 -1.92 -3.06
N ALA A 38 -22.33 -3.21 -3.16
CA ALA A 38 -21.67 -3.61 -4.39
C ALA A 38 -22.70 -3.60 -5.51
N PRO A 39 -22.32 -3.17 -6.72
CA PRO A 39 -23.15 -3.34 -7.92
C PRO A 39 -23.60 -4.78 -8.16
N SER A 40 -22.92 -5.77 -7.56
CA SER A 40 -23.21 -7.20 -7.66
C SER A 40 -24.06 -7.78 -6.51
N GLY A 41 -24.50 -6.96 -5.55
CA GLY A 41 -25.26 -7.43 -4.38
C GLY A 41 -24.43 -8.18 -3.31
N GLN A 42 -23.11 -8.33 -3.50
CA GLN A 42 -22.21 -8.90 -2.49
C GLN A 42 -21.56 -7.79 -1.65
N PRO A 43 -21.39 -7.93 -0.33
CA PRO A 43 -20.69 -6.92 0.46
C PRO A 43 -19.28 -6.64 -0.11
N VAL A 44 -18.92 -5.35 -0.20
CA VAL A 44 -17.54 -4.97 -0.48
C VAL A 44 -16.73 -5.28 0.79
N ASP A 45 -16.12 -6.47 0.84
CA ASP A 45 -15.29 -6.93 1.97
C ASP A 45 -14.02 -6.05 2.18
N PHE A 46 -13.81 -5.07 1.31
CA PHE A 46 -12.53 -4.39 1.09
C PHE A 46 -12.46 -2.97 1.69
N ILE A 47 -13.33 -2.59 2.63
CA ILE A 47 -13.19 -1.30 3.33
C ILE A 47 -12.05 -1.40 4.36
N PRO A 48 -11.18 -0.38 4.48
CA PRO A 48 -10.20 -0.31 5.57
C PRO A 48 -10.89 -0.50 6.92
N ARG A 49 -10.47 -1.54 7.65
CA ARG A 49 -11.08 -1.93 8.94
C ARG A 49 -10.88 -0.87 10.02
N TYR A 50 -9.89 -0.01 9.83
CA TYR A 50 -9.49 1.02 10.75
C TYR A 50 -9.00 2.25 9.99
N ILE A 51 -9.66 3.38 10.22
CA ILE A 51 -9.26 4.71 9.75
C ILE A 51 -9.31 5.62 10.97
N GLU A 52 -8.25 6.38 11.19
CA GLU A 52 -8.17 7.38 12.27
C GLU A 52 -7.51 8.65 11.75
N PHE A 53 -8.06 9.79 12.15
CA PHE A 53 -7.48 11.09 11.85
C PHE A 53 -6.65 11.59 13.02
N PHE A 54 -5.55 12.23 12.69
CA PHE A 54 -4.69 12.99 13.58
C PHE A 54 -4.55 14.41 13.05
N VAL A 55 -4.80 15.41 13.89
CA VAL A 55 -4.71 16.83 13.51
C VAL A 55 -3.81 17.55 14.50
N SER A 56 -2.90 18.37 14.00
CA SER A 56 -2.00 19.18 14.83
C SER A 56 -2.80 20.10 15.77
N GLU A 57 -2.40 20.13 17.04
CA GLU A 57 -2.97 21.06 18.01
C GLU A 57 -2.82 22.53 17.58
N GLN A 58 -1.75 22.86 16.84
CA GLN A 58 -1.53 24.21 16.35
C GLN A 58 -2.61 24.66 15.35
N LEU A 59 -3.16 23.73 14.57
CA LEU A 59 -4.28 24.02 13.66
C LEU A 59 -5.58 24.17 14.45
N THR A 60 -5.82 23.28 15.42
CA THR A 60 -7.01 23.37 16.29
C THR A 60 -7.05 24.67 17.12
N ALA A 61 -5.88 25.26 17.40
CA ALA A 61 -5.75 26.53 18.11
C ALA A 61 -6.05 27.75 17.22
N LYS A 62 -5.81 27.67 15.91
CA LYS A 62 -6.12 28.74 14.95
C LYS A 62 -7.60 28.80 14.61
N SER A 63 -8.25 27.63 14.50
CA SER A 63 -9.68 27.50 14.28
C SER A 63 -10.18 26.20 14.88
N LYS A 64 -11.23 26.28 15.71
CA LYS A 64 -11.86 25.08 16.29
C LYS A 64 -12.58 24.24 15.22
N ASP A 65 -13.00 24.86 14.13
CA ASP A 65 -13.84 24.23 13.09
C ASP A 65 -13.03 23.66 11.93
N GLU A 66 -11.83 24.18 11.67
CA GLU A 66 -10.96 23.76 10.57
C GLU A 66 -10.64 22.25 10.59
N PRO A 67 -10.29 21.62 11.73
CA PRO A 67 -10.11 20.16 11.81
C PRO A 67 -11.35 19.38 11.36
N PHE A 68 -12.54 19.81 11.78
CA PHE A 68 -13.80 19.14 11.44
C PHE A 68 -14.17 19.36 9.98
N ALA A 69 -13.87 20.52 9.41
CA ALA A 69 -14.06 20.79 7.99
C ALA A 69 -13.18 19.85 7.12
N VAL A 70 -11.91 19.67 7.49
CA VAL A 70 -10.99 18.75 6.79
C VAL A 70 -11.46 17.30 6.91
N ILE A 71 -11.83 16.86 8.13
CA ILE A 71 -12.36 15.50 8.35
C ILE A 71 -13.64 15.29 7.52
N ASN A 72 -14.59 16.22 7.57
CA ASN A 72 -15.84 16.13 6.81
C ASN A 72 -15.60 16.13 5.30
N TYR A 73 -14.64 16.93 4.80
CA TYR A 73 -14.25 16.92 3.40
C TYR A 73 -13.72 15.55 2.99
N PHE A 74 -12.76 14.99 3.71
CA PHE A 74 -12.23 13.66 3.44
C PHE A 74 -13.33 12.59 3.51
N LEU A 75 -14.20 12.63 4.52
CA LEU A 75 -15.30 11.67 4.65
C LEU A 75 -16.24 11.71 3.43
N LYS A 76 -16.55 12.89 2.92
CA LYS A 76 -17.35 13.06 1.69
C LYS A 76 -16.62 12.48 0.48
N THR A 77 -15.34 12.81 0.30
CA THR A 77 -14.51 12.28 -0.79
C THR A 77 -14.46 10.76 -0.75
N LEU A 78 -14.10 10.19 0.41
CA LEU A 78 -14.02 8.76 0.60
C LEU A 78 -15.36 8.07 0.32
N GLN A 79 -16.48 8.60 0.82
CA GLN A 79 -17.81 8.05 0.52
C GLN A 79 -18.13 8.03 -0.98
N SER A 80 -17.68 9.04 -1.73
CA SER A 80 -17.90 9.13 -3.17
C SER A 80 -17.03 8.15 -3.98
N ASP A 81 -15.83 7.82 -3.48
CA ASP A 81 -14.86 6.97 -4.17
C ASP A 81 -14.97 5.48 -3.80
N LEU A 82 -15.53 5.14 -2.64
CA LEU A 82 -15.73 3.75 -2.22
C LEU A 82 -16.50 2.90 -3.26
N PRO A 83 -17.63 3.35 -3.86
CA PRO A 83 -18.29 2.60 -4.93
C PRO A 83 -17.43 2.42 -6.19
N ARG A 84 -16.59 3.42 -6.50
CA ARG A 84 -15.68 3.35 -7.66
C ARG A 84 -14.60 2.29 -7.44
N VAL A 85 -13.97 2.29 -6.27
CA VAL A 85 -12.97 1.27 -5.89
C VAL A 85 -13.59 -0.13 -5.91
N ALA A 86 -14.79 -0.29 -5.34
CA ALA A 86 -15.51 -1.56 -5.37
C ALA A 86 -15.75 -2.07 -6.80
N LYS A 87 -16.20 -1.19 -7.71
CA LYS A 87 -16.39 -1.53 -9.13
C LYS A 87 -15.07 -1.94 -9.79
N ARG A 88 -13.97 -1.23 -9.52
CA ARG A 88 -12.65 -1.55 -10.10
C ARG A 88 -12.11 -2.90 -9.63
N LEU A 89 -12.34 -3.27 -8.38
CA LEU A 89 -12.00 -4.60 -7.85
C LEU A 89 -12.84 -5.72 -8.52
N ASP A 90 -14.13 -5.48 -8.78
CA ASP A 90 -14.95 -6.44 -9.54
C ASP A 90 -14.48 -6.56 -11.01
N GLU A 91 -14.15 -5.43 -11.64
CA GLU A 91 -13.60 -5.42 -13.00
C GLU A 91 -12.24 -6.12 -13.09
N LEU A 92 -11.38 -5.97 -12.07
CA LEU A 92 -10.11 -6.67 -11.97
C LEU A 92 -10.34 -8.18 -12.08
N ARG A 93 -11.27 -8.73 -11.29
CA ARG A 93 -11.63 -10.15 -11.34
C ARG A 93 -12.03 -10.58 -12.76
N LYS A 94 -12.89 -9.80 -13.41
CA LYS A 94 -13.38 -10.09 -14.77
C LYS A 94 -12.27 -10.01 -15.83
N LYS A 95 -11.36 -9.05 -15.71
CA LYS A 95 -10.31 -8.77 -16.70
C LYS A 95 -9.09 -9.70 -16.54
N THR A 96 -8.77 -10.11 -15.32
CA THR A 96 -7.55 -10.88 -15.01
C THR A 96 -7.76 -12.39 -14.98
N GLY A 97 -9.01 -12.85 -14.87
CA GLY A 97 -9.32 -14.26 -14.68
C GLY A 97 -8.93 -14.80 -13.30
N LEU A 98 -8.61 -13.92 -12.33
CA LEU A 98 -8.29 -14.33 -10.97
C LEU A 98 -9.51 -14.94 -10.27
N SER A 99 -9.28 -15.99 -9.50
CA SER A 99 -10.28 -16.59 -8.64
C SER A 99 -10.64 -15.68 -7.47
N THR A 100 -11.85 -15.85 -6.94
CA THR A 100 -12.29 -15.18 -5.71
C THR A 100 -11.33 -15.47 -4.54
N GLN A 101 -10.76 -16.67 -4.48
CA GLN A 101 -9.83 -17.08 -3.44
C GLN A 101 -8.50 -16.31 -3.51
N GLU A 102 -7.95 -16.08 -4.72
CA GLU A 102 -6.73 -15.29 -4.91
C GLU A 102 -6.93 -13.84 -4.45
N ILE A 103 -8.05 -13.22 -4.83
CA ILE A 103 -8.40 -11.85 -4.42
C ILE A 103 -8.57 -11.77 -2.90
N LYS A 104 -9.28 -12.73 -2.30
CA LYS A 104 -9.45 -12.79 -0.84
C LYS A 104 -8.14 -13.07 -0.10
N ALA A 105 -7.21 -13.80 -0.71
CA ALA A 105 -5.89 -14.03 -0.14
C ALA A 105 -5.06 -12.73 -0.13
N ALA A 106 -5.06 -11.97 -1.22
CA ALA A 106 -4.39 -10.67 -1.27
C ALA A 106 -4.99 -9.68 -0.27
N ALA A 107 -6.32 -9.58 -0.20
CA ALA A 107 -7.02 -8.68 0.70
C ALA A 107 -6.90 -9.02 2.19
N ARG A 108 -6.57 -10.26 2.55
CA ARG A 108 -6.30 -10.63 3.96
C ARG A 108 -5.16 -9.81 4.57
N ASN A 109 -4.18 -9.42 3.74
CA ASN A 109 -3.06 -8.58 4.16
C ASN A 109 -3.41 -7.09 4.24
N ALA A 110 -4.55 -6.68 3.69
CA ALA A 110 -4.90 -5.28 3.54
C ALA A 110 -5.45 -4.62 4.81
N SER A 111 -5.49 -5.31 5.95
CA SER A 111 -6.07 -4.78 7.20
C SER A 111 -5.20 -3.77 7.94
N ALA A 112 -4.16 -3.22 7.31
CA ALA A 112 -3.33 -2.19 7.92
C ALA A 112 -4.21 -0.99 8.35
N PRO A 113 -4.08 -0.49 9.58
CA PRO A 113 -4.70 0.77 9.97
C PRO A 113 -4.28 1.89 9.02
N TRP A 114 -5.22 2.76 8.66
CA TRP A 114 -4.93 3.95 7.88
C TRP A 114 -5.03 5.20 8.75
N TYR A 115 -3.92 5.91 8.89
CA TYR A 115 -3.83 7.15 9.63
C TYR A 115 -3.78 8.35 8.69
N ILE A 116 -4.71 9.28 8.87
CA ILE A 116 -4.77 10.50 8.07
C ILE A 116 -4.27 11.62 8.97
N VAL A 117 -3.21 12.30 8.56
CA VAL A 117 -2.47 13.24 9.40
C VAL A 117 -2.51 14.64 8.79
N GLU A 118 -3.05 15.61 9.52
CA GLU A 118 -2.97 17.01 9.16
C GLU A 118 -1.93 17.70 10.07
N LEU A 119 -0.75 17.99 9.53
CA LEU A 119 0.32 18.72 10.22
C LEU A 119 0.21 20.22 9.96
N SER A 120 0.68 21.05 10.90
CA SER A 120 0.62 22.51 10.72
C SER A 120 1.48 23.01 9.55
N LYS A 121 2.55 22.26 9.25
CA LYS A 121 3.45 22.49 8.11
C LYS A 121 3.14 21.62 6.88
N GLY A 122 2.12 20.77 6.94
CA GLY A 122 1.69 19.79 5.94
C GLY A 122 2.75 18.78 5.47
N GLY A 123 2.29 17.78 4.70
CA GLY A 123 3.09 16.62 4.27
C GLY A 123 3.54 15.74 5.45
N LEU A 124 4.23 14.64 5.17
CA LEU A 124 4.88 13.82 6.22
C LEU A 124 6.30 14.28 6.55
N GLY A 125 6.83 15.22 5.77
CA GLY A 125 8.23 15.66 5.83
C GLY A 125 9.19 14.62 5.24
N THR A 126 10.36 15.07 4.79
CA THR A 126 11.45 14.19 4.29
C THR A 126 12.52 13.92 5.34
N ASN A 127 12.48 14.63 6.48
CA ASN A 127 13.55 14.66 7.45
C ASN A 127 13.12 14.04 8.78
N GLY A 128 13.58 12.82 9.01
CA GLY A 128 13.60 12.21 10.32
C GLY A 128 12.98 10.82 10.32
N MET A 129 13.81 9.80 10.09
CA MET A 129 13.56 8.53 10.77
C MET A 129 13.49 8.88 12.26
N ALA A 130 12.31 8.75 12.87
CA ALA A 130 12.18 8.83 14.31
C ALA A 130 12.90 7.62 14.92
N THR A 131 14.22 7.72 15.01
CA THR A 131 15.09 6.70 15.57
C THR A 131 15.05 6.87 17.08
N GLY A 132 14.16 6.13 17.73
CA GLY A 132 14.06 6.18 19.19
C GLY A 132 12.81 5.56 19.78
N ARG A 133 11.79 5.22 18.98
CA ARG A 133 10.57 4.57 19.48
C ARG A 133 10.22 3.33 18.66
N ALA A 134 9.31 2.52 19.19
CA ALA A 134 8.85 1.25 18.60
C ALA A 134 8.43 1.38 17.12
N TRP A 135 7.97 2.56 16.69
CA TRP A 135 7.48 2.84 15.35
C TRP A 135 8.45 3.67 14.50
N THR A 136 8.72 3.21 13.28
CA THR A 136 9.50 3.90 12.24
C THR A 136 8.57 4.34 11.11
N MET A 137 8.68 5.61 10.67
CA MET A 137 7.99 6.11 9.49
C MET A 137 8.87 5.91 8.24
N VAL A 138 8.23 5.41 7.19
CA VAL A 138 8.79 5.08 5.90
C VAL A 138 8.02 5.90 4.87
N PRO A 139 8.51 7.08 4.45
CA PRO A 139 7.82 7.87 3.42
C PRO A 139 7.82 7.14 2.07
N CYS A 140 6.76 7.32 1.31
CA CYS A 140 6.70 6.90 -0.08
C CYS A 140 7.75 7.69 -0.89
N ARG A 141 8.47 7.01 -1.78
CA ARG A 141 9.51 7.63 -2.60
C ARG A 141 8.96 8.70 -3.54
N PHE A 142 7.76 8.49 -4.06
CA PHE A 142 7.17 9.34 -5.10
C PHE A 142 6.27 10.43 -4.54
N TYR A 143 5.81 10.27 -3.31
CA TYR A 143 4.86 11.19 -2.70
C TYR A 143 5.20 11.51 -1.26
N ILE A 144 5.48 12.78 -1.00
CA ILE A 144 5.75 13.31 0.34
C ILE A 144 4.51 13.32 1.25
N SER A 145 3.32 13.10 0.68
CA SER A 145 2.05 12.96 1.40
C SER A 145 1.84 11.54 1.93
N HIS A 146 2.59 10.55 1.46
CA HIS A 146 2.34 9.14 1.75
C HIS A 146 3.48 8.50 2.50
N GLY A 147 3.14 7.51 3.30
CA GLY A 147 4.13 6.72 4.00
C GLY A 147 3.49 5.54 4.69
N VAL A 148 4.38 4.73 5.24
CA VAL A 148 4.02 3.54 5.96
C VAL A 148 4.71 3.61 7.32
N LEU A 149 3.95 3.35 8.36
CA LEU A 149 4.46 3.16 9.69
C LEU A 149 4.71 1.71 9.95
N TRP A 150 5.77 1.46 10.70
CA TRP A 150 6.15 0.11 11.05
C TRP A 150 6.59 0.02 12.51
N ASP A 151 5.96 -0.87 13.27
CA ASP A 151 6.37 -1.25 14.63
C ASP A 151 7.31 -2.45 14.61
N LYS A 152 8.56 -2.24 15.04
CA LYS A 152 9.59 -3.28 15.11
C LYS A 152 9.49 -4.18 16.34
N ASN A 153 8.77 -3.74 17.36
CA ASN A 153 8.71 -4.37 18.68
C ASN A 153 7.38 -5.09 18.94
N ALA A 154 6.47 -5.14 17.96
CA ALA A 154 5.21 -5.84 18.13
C ALA A 154 5.44 -7.35 18.33
N MET A 155 4.83 -7.93 19.38
CA MET A 155 5.08 -9.31 19.85
C MET A 155 4.85 -10.41 18.81
N THR A 156 4.17 -10.12 17.71
CA THR A 156 3.90 -11.06 16.60
C THR A 156 4.04 -10.31 15.28
N GLY A 157 5.24 -10.31 14.71
CA GLY A 157 5.53 -9.70 13.41
C GLY A 157 5.49 -8.17 13.39
N ASN A 158 5.93 -7.62 12.27
CA ASN A 158 5.92 -6.20 11.97
C ASN A 158 4.46 -5.70 11.91
N LYS A 159 4.04 -4.79 12.81
CA LYS A 159 2.76 -4.08 12.62
C LYS A 159 2.96 -2.95 11.64
N ILE A 160 2.08 -2.86 10.66
CA ILE A 160 2.12 -1.87 9.59
C ILE A 160 0.88 -1.01 9.66
N ALA A 161 1.04 0.31 9.50
CA ALA A 161 -0.08 1.24 9.28
C ALA A 161 0.23 2.13 8.07
N LEU A 162 -0.76 2.40 7.24
CA LEU A 162 -0.67 3.34 6.12
C LEU A 162 -0.85 4.75 6.65
N VAL A 163 -0.12 5.72 6.11
CA VAL A 163 -0.20 7.11 6.55
C VAL A 163 -0.30 8.03 5.36
N THR A 164 -1.29 8.92 5.41
CA THR A 164 -1.51 9.96 4.42
C THR A 164 -1.54 11.31 5.11
N ALA A 165 -0.81 12.29 4.58
CA ALA A 165 -0.86 13.66 5.04
C ALA A 165 -1.17 14.63 3.91
N ARG A 166 -1.99 15.63 4.21
CA ARG A 166 -2.33 16.66 3.23
C ARG A 166 -1.13 17.58 2.99
N LEU A 167 -0.94 17.99 1.74
CA LEU A 167 0.04 19.01 1.40
C LEU A 167 -0.40 20.40 1.90
N PRO A 168 0.54 21.29 2.28
CA PRO A 168 0.21 22.64 2.74
C PRO A 168 -0.63 23.41 1.74
N GLY A 169 -1.76 23.96 2.19
CA GLY A 169 -2.62 24.82 1.37
C GLY A 169 -3.32 24.12 0.19
N LYS A 170 -3.24 22.80 0.06
CA LYS A 170 -3.87 22.04 -1.03
C LYS A 170 -4.98 21.13 -0.50
N PRO A 171 -6.11 20.92 -1.21
CA PRO A 171 -7.03 19.84 -0.85
C PRO A 171 -6.31 18.49 -0.92
N PHE A 172 -6.89 17.45 -0.31
CA PHE A 172 -6.45 16.08 -0.58
C PHE A 172 -6.57 15.81 -2.08
N ASP A 173 -5.52 15.27 -2.69
CA ASP A 173 -5.60 14.71 -4.02
C ASP A 173 -6.50 13.48 -3.95
N THR A 174 -7.68 13.55 -4.56
CA THR A 174 -8.62 12.43 -4.43
C THR A 174 -8.09 11.17 -5.09
N GLN A 175 -7.28 11.31 -6.13
CA GLN A 175 -6.75 10.19 -6.90
C GLN A 175 -5.49 9.64 -6.23
N ASP A 176 -4.52 10.51 -5.95
CA ASP A 176 -3.21 10.09 -5.43
C ASP A 176 -3.22 9.97 -3.89
N ASP A 177 -3.93 10.84 -3.16
CA ASP A 177 -3.97 10.79 -1.69
C ASP A 177 -5.00 9.78 -1.13
N VAL A 178 -6.21 9.76 -1.70
CA VAL A 178 -7.35 9.02 -1.11
C VAL A 178 -7.58 7.67 -1.79
N VAL A 179 -7.73 7.63 -3.11
CA VAL A 179 -8.04 6.38 -3.84
C VAL A 179 -6.88 5.40 -3.80
N HIS A 180 -5.65 5.87 -4.01
CA HIS A 180 -4.43 5.05 -3.94
C HIS A 180 -4.30 4.35 -2.57
N GLU A 181 -4.39 5.11 -1.49
CA GLU A 181 -4.24 4.56 -0.13
C GLU A 181 -5.43 3.73 0.31
N LEU A 182 -6.62 4.10 -0.13
CA LEU A 182 -7.78 3.24 0.02
C LEU A 182 -7.52 1.87 -0.61
N LEU A 183 -6.95 1.81 -1.82
CA LEU A 183 -6.60 0.54 -2.47
C LEU A 183 -5.51 -0.25 -1.71
N HIS A 184 -4.48 0.41 -1.19
CA HIS A 184 -3.50 -0.23 -0.29
C HIS A 184 -4.17 -0.82 0.96
N ALA A 185 -5.08 -0.07 1.57
CA ALA A 185 -5.87 -0.46 2.73
C ALA A 185 -7.00 -1.47 2.40
N SER A 186 -7.25 -1.73 1.12
CA SER A 186 -8.31 -2.63 0.64
C SER A 186 -7.79 -3.99 0.18
N ILE A 187 -6.68 -4.02 -0.56
CA ILE A 187 -6.20 -5.26 -1.21
C ILE A 187 -4.68 -5.43 -1.25
N ALA A 188 -3.90 -4.36 -1.11
CA ALA A 188 -2.48 -4.36 -1.45
C ALA A 188 -1.62 -3.62 -0.43
N SER A 189 -1.72 -3.93 0.87
CA SER A 189 -0.86 -3.28 1.86
C SER A 189 0.62 -3.52 1.56
N ILE A 190 1.43 -2.49 1.81
CA ILE A 190 2.88 -2.53 1.58
C ILE A 190 3.52 -3.31 2.74
N PRO A 191 4.04 -4.53 2.54
CA PRO A 191 4.82 -5.19 3.57
C PRO A 191 6.17 -4.48 3.73
N ILE A 192 6.56 -4.18 4.97
CA ILE A 192 7.90 -3.67 5.25
C ILE A 192 8.77 -4.81 5.74
N TYR A 193 9.81 -5.11 4.97
CA TYR A 193 10.90 -6.00 5.38
C TYR A 193 12.09 -5.13 5.84
N VAL A 194 12.26 -5.10 7.16
CA VAL A 194 13.16 -4.25 7.96
C VAL A 194 14.59 -4.18 7.44
N GLN A 195 15.08 -5.34 7.04
CA GLN A 195 16.46 -5.59 6.65
C GLN A 195 16.85 -4.85 5.36
N SER A 196 15.88 -4.64 4.48
CA SER A 196 16.06 -3.88 3.23
C SER A 196 15.92 -2.37 3.36
N TRP A 197 15.19 -1.85 4.36
CA TRP A 197 14.83 -0.43 4.37
C TRP A 197 15.98 0.50 4.76
N GLN A 198 16.96 -0.01 5.52
CA GLN A 198 18.20 0.72 5.81
C GLN A 198 19.05 0.95 4.56
N ILE A 199 18.85 0.13 3.53
CA ILE A 199 19.46 0.30 2.22
C ILE A 199 18.52 1.22 1.47
N GLN A 200 18.81 2.52 1.55
CA GLN A 200 18.12 3.59 0.85
C GLN A 200 17.53 3.09 -0.47
N LEU A 201 16.24 3.29 -0.70
CA LEU A 201 15.58 3.06 -2.01
C LEU A 201 16.20 3.88 -3.17
N ASN A 202 17.36 4.51 -2.96
CA ASN A 202 18.23 5.22 -3.90
C ASN A 202 19.00 4.28 -4.84
N THR A 203 18.84 2.97 -4.75
CA THR A 203 19.64 2.06 -5.58
C THR A 203 19.18 2.08 -7.04
N ASP A 204 20.08 2.51 -7.93
CA ASP A 204 19.97 2.41 -9.38
C ASP A 204 19.60 0.98 -9.82
N ALA A 205 18.97 0.86 -11.00
CA ALA A 205 18.50 -0.41 -11.57
C ALA A 205 19.53 -1.55 -11.59
N GLN A 206 20.83 -1.20 -11.58
CA GLN A 206 21.98 -2.11 -11.56
C GLN A 206 22.09 -2.91 -10.24
N HIS A 207 21.64 -2.37 -9.11
CA HIS A 207 21.68 -3.04 -7.80
C HIS A 207 20.54 -4.05 -7.60
N LEU A 208 19.67 -4.23 -8.59
CA LEU A 208 18.58 -5.21 -8.57
C LEU A 208 18.92 -6.47 -9.38
N GLU A 209 20.08 -6.50 -10.04
CA GLU A 209 20.51 -7.67 -10.79
C GLU A 209 20.94 -8.78 -9.83
N VAL A 210 20.25 -9.91 -9.90
CA VAL A 210 20.60 -11.12 -9.16
C VAL A 210 20.70 -12.30 -10.12
N ARG A 211 21.80 -13.04 -10.01
CA ARG A 211 22.10 -14.18 -10.90
C ARG A 211 21.52 -15.50 -10.41
N SER A 212 21.24 -15.63 -9.10
CA SER A 212 20.64 -16.83 -8.53
C SER A 212 19.92 -16.57 -7.20
N VAL A 213 19.03 -17.49 -6.81
CA VAL A 213 18.27 -17.44 -5.55
C VAL A 213 19.20 -17.36 -4.34
N GLU A 214 20.34 -18.04 -4.39
CA GLU A 214 21.35 -18.07 -3.33
C GLU A 214 21.99 -16.70 -3.09
N LYS A 215 22.04 -15.86 -4.13
CA LYS A 215 22.60 -14.50 -4.08
C LYS A 215 21.56 -13.45 -3.72
N LEU A 216 20.32 -13.84 -3.44
CA LEU A 216 19.32 -12.91 -2.92
C LEU A 216 19.80 -12.28 -1.62
N GLY A 217 19.90 -10.96 -1.65
CA GLY A 217 20.08 -10.11 -0.49
C GLY A 217 18.75 -9.48 -0.06
N GLU A 218 18.75 -8.89 1.13
CA GLU A 218 17.57 -8.30 1.74
C GLU A 218 17.01 -7.14 0.91
N HIS A 219 17.86 -6.27 0.35
CA HIS A 219 17.47 -5.17 -0.54
C HIS A 219 16.63 -5.61 -1.74
N HIS A 220 16.94 -6.75 -2.35
CA HIS A 220 16.14 -7.29 -3.46
C HIS A 220 14.70 -7.57 -3.02
N LEU A 221 14.54 -8.10 -1.80
CA LEU A 221 13.21 -8.38 -1.25
C LEU A 221 12.48 -7.10 -0.93
N GLY A 222 13.11 -6.15 -0.23
CA GLY A 222 12.48 -4.86 0.06
C GLY A 222 11.97 -4.18 -1.19
N TRP A 223 12.79 -4.10 -2.23
CA TRP A 223 12.39 -3.50 -3.49
C TRP A 223 11.27 -4.28 -4.19
N MET A 224 11.37 -5.60 -4.33
CA MET A 224 10.33 -6.43 -4.95
C MET A 224 8.98 -6.29 -4.21
N THR A 225 9.05 -6.30 -2.88
CA THR A 225 7.87 -6.28 -2.02
C THR A 225 7.26 -4.90 -1.85
N TYR A 226 8.03 -3.83 -2.13
CA TYR A 226 7.53 -2.49 -2.35
C TYR A 226 6.86 -2.38 -3.73
N ALA A 227 7.50 -2.89 -4.79
CA ALA A 227 7.00 -2.75 -6.16
C ALA A 227 5.68 -3.50 -6.39
N ILE A 228 5.53 -4.72 -5.87
CA ILE A 228 4.32 -5.55 -6.05
C ILE A 228 3.00 -4.85 -5.66
N PRO A 229 2.83 -4.35 -4.42
CA PRO A 229 1.60 -3.66 -4.01
C PRO A 229 1.37 -2.37 -4.82
N GLU A 230 2.41 -1.59 -5.07
CA GLU A 230 2.35 -0.34 -5.83
C GLU A 230 1.88 -0.56 -7.28
N LEU A 231 2.33 -1.63 -7.94
CA LEU A 231 1.86 -2.00 -9.29
C LEU A 231 0.38 -2.38 -9.29
N VAL A 232 -0.09 -3.08 -8.25
CA VAL A 232 -1.51 -3.46 -8.11
C VAL A 232 -2.36 -2.21 -7.87
N VAL A 233 -1.93 -1.34 -6.96
CA VAL A 233 -2.64 -0.10 -6.66
C VAL A 233 -2.67 0.83 -7.85
N ALA A 234 -1.56 1.09 -8.54
CA ALA A 234 -1.58 1.97 -9.71
C ALA A 234 -2.47 1.44 -10.84
N TYR A 235 -2.48 0.13 -11.06
CA TYR A 235 -3.39 -0.47 -12.05
C TYR A 235 -4.86 -0.29 -11.67
N LEU A 236 -5.21 -0.58 -10.41
CA LEU A 236 -6.58 -0.41 -9.89
C LEU A 236 -6.95 1.07 -9.73
N GLY A 237 -5.98 1.93 -9.49
CA GLY A 237 -6.10 3.37 -9.44
C GLY A 237 -6.39 3.95 -10.82
N ASN A 238 -6.02 3.23 -11.89
CA ASN A 238 -5.89 3.80 -13.23
C ASN A 238 -4.96 5.02 -13.21
N GLU A 239 -3.91 4.93 -12.41
CA GLU A 239 -2.87 5.96 -12.34
C GLU A 239 -2.13 6.02 -13.67
N LYS A 240 -1.94 7.23 -14.17
CA LYS A 240 -1.19 7.48 -15.39
C LYS A 240 0.15 8.07 -15.03
N ARG A 241 1.24 7.42 -15.42
CA ARG A 241 2.59 7.99 -15.33
C ARG A 241 3.06 8.42 -16.70
N THR A 242 3.80 9.53 -16.72
CA THR A 242 4.43 10.08 -17.94
C THR A 242 5.75 9.42 -18.27
N ASN A 243 6.24 8.49 -17.44
CA ASN A 243 7.49 7.77 -17.66
C ASN A 243 7.36 6.68 -18.75
N LYS A 244 8.50 6.14 -19.20
CA LYS A 244 8.59 5.24 -20.35
C LYS A 244 7.80 3.93 -20.19
N THR A 245 7.58 3.51 -18.95
CA THR A 245 6.84 2.28 -18.62
C THR A 245 5.39 2.54 -18.26
N GLY A 246 5.00 3.79 -17.99
CA GLY A 246 3.69 4.14 -17.46
C GLY A 246 3.42 3.62 -16.05
N LEU A 247 4.46 3.18 -15.31
CA LEU A 247 4.34 2.53 -13.99
C LEU A 247 4.95 3.39 -12.87
N PRO A 248 4.40 3.35 -11.63
CA PRO A 248 4.85 4.23 -10.54
C PRO A 248 6.27 3.92 -10.03
N VAL A 249 6.67 2.65 -9.99
CA VAL A 249 7.88 2.18 -9.30
C VAL A 249 8.92 1.53 -10.21
N LEU A 250 8.58 1.30 -11.48
CA LEU A 250 9.41 0.63 -12.49
C LEU A 250 9.65 1.58 -13.65
N GLU A 251 10.33 2.69 -13.42
CA GLU A 251 10.35 3.85 -14.34
C GLU A 251 11.14 3.61 -15.64
N THR A 252 12.03 2.61 -15.65
CA THR A 252 12.85 2.25 -16.83
C THR A 252 12.61 0.80 -17.28
N LYS A 253 12.94 0.53 -18.55
CA LYS A 253 12.87 -0.84 -19.12
C LYS A 253 13.77 -1.82 -18.37
N ASP A 254 14.92 -1.38 -17.91
CA ASP A 254 15.87 -2.22 -17.17
C ASP A 254 15.33 -2.58 -15.78
N MET A 255 14.71 -1.62 -15.07
CA MET A 255 14.03 -1.89 -13.80
C MET A 255 12.91 -2.92 -13.97
N LEU A 256 12.08 -2.76 -15.01
CA LEU A 256 11.01 -3.70 -15.31
C LEU A 256 11.55 -5.09 -15.69
N THR A 257 12.62 -5.15 -16.49
CA THR A 257 13.26 -6.40 -16.87
C THR A 257 13.86 -7.11 -15.65
N ASN A 258 14.54 -6.37 -14.77
CA ASN A 258 15.11 -6.90 -13.53
C ASN A 258 14.00 -7.33 -12.55
N PHE A 259 12.88 -6.59 -12.48
CA PHE A 259 11.69 -7.00 -11.73
C PHE A 259 11.19 -8.37 -12.20
N PHE A 260 11.03 -8.57 -13.51
CA PHE A 260 10.57 -9.83 -14.05
C PHE A 260 11.54 -10.98 -13.77
N LYS A 261 12.85 -10.76 -13.94
CA LYS A 261 13.88 -11.76 -13.64
C LYS A 261 13.85 -12.15 -12.16
N LEU A 262 13.90 -11.16 -11.27
CA LEU A 262 13.86 -11.37 -9.82
C LEU A 262 12.58 -12.09 -9.39
N SER A 263 11.41 -11.60 -9.82
CA SER A 263 10.12 -12.14 -9.41
C SER A 263 9.87 -13.54 -9.96
N SER A 264 10.28 -13.84 -11.20
CA SER A 264 10.16 -15.20 -11.76
C SER A 264 11.13 -16.18 -11.11
N MET A 265 12.32 -15.72 -10.69
CA MET A 265 13.27 -16.55 -9.95
C MET A 265 12.78 -16.87 -8.53
N VAL A 266 12.17 -15.90 -7.84
CA VAL A 266 11.71 -16.04 -6.45
C VAL A 266 10.34 -16.74 -6.36
N MET A 267 9.45 -16.46 -7.32
CA MET A 267 8.07 -16.95 -7.37
C MET A 267 7.73 -17.53 -8.76
N PRO A 268 8.40 -18.60 -9.19
CA PRO A 268 8.30 -19.13 -10.56
C PRO A 268 6.87 -19.50 -10.98
N ARG A 269 6.02 -19.90 -10.03
CA ARG A 269 4.63 -20.34 -10.32
C ARG A 269 3.59 -19.23 -10.28
N PHE A 270 4.00 -17.97 -10.10
CA PHE A 270 3.06 -16.87 -9.86
C PHE A 270 2.63 -16.17 -11.15
N GLY A 271 3.30 -16.46 -12.28
CA GLY A 271 2.97 -15.93 -13.60
C GLY A 271 3.91 -14.83 -14.09
N PHE A 272 4.92 -14.45 -13.32
CA PHE A 272 5.89 -13.41 -13.72
C PHE A 272 6.68 -13.77 -14.98
N ALA A 273 6.97 -15.06 -15.20
CA ALA A 273 7.63 -15.53 -16.43
C ALA A 273 6.75 -15.30 -17.67
N GLU A 274 5.45 -15.55 -17.56
CA GLU A 274 4.50 -15.32 -18.65
C GLU A 274 4.29 -13.83 -18.90
N ALA A 275 4.18 -13.02 -17.85
CA ALA A 275 4.11 -11.57 -17.98
C ALA A 275 5.37 -10.99 -18.66
N LYS A 276 6.55 -11.54 -18.35
CA LYS A 276 7.80 -11.19 -19.02
C LYS A 276 7.78 -11.59 -20.50
N ARG A 277 7.32 -12.82 -20.81
CA ARG A 277 7.24 -13.31 -22.19
C ARG A 277 6.38 -12.40 -23.05
N LEU A 278 5.21 -12.00 -22.56
CA LEU A 278 4.33 -11.03 -23.22
C LEU A 278 4.99 -9.67 -23.38
N PHE A 279 5.69 -9.19 -22.34
CA PHE A 279 6.44 -7.94 -22.42
C PHE A 279 7.55 -7.98 -23.47
N ASP A 280 8.31 -9.07 -23.54
CA ASP A 280 9.39 -9.23 -24.51
C ASP A 280 8.87 -9.28 -25.95
N SER A 281 7.69 -9.89 -26.17
CA SER A 281 7.10 -10.04 -27.51
C SER A 281 6.31 -8.83 -27.98
N GLU A 282 5.52 -8.21 -27.11
CA GLU A 282 4.54 -7.18 -27.47
C GLU A 282 4.82 -5.81 -26.84
N GLY A 283 5.80 -5.72 -25.94
CA GLY A 283 6.01 -4.54 -25.11
C GLY A 283 4.92 -4.37 -24.04
N PHE A 284 4.67 -3.13 -23.65
CA PHE A 284 3.75 -2.81 -22.57
C PHE A 284 2.32 -2.60 -23.11
N THR A 285 1.61 -3.71 -23.32
CA THR A 285 0.21 -3.74 -23.79
C THR A 285 -0.77 -3.95 -22.63
N PRO A 286 -2.08 -3.71 -22.82
CA PRO A 286 -3.08 -4.07 -21.83
C PRO A 286 -3.03 -5.55 -21.40
N ALA A 287 -2.58 -6.46 -22.27
CA ALA A 287 -2.40 -7.87 -21.93
C ALA A 287 -1.21 -8.05 -20.97
N THR A 288 -0.07 -7.41 -21.26
CA THR A 288 1.11 -7.39 -20.39
C THR A 288 0.78 -6.82 -19.00
N HIS A 289 0.03 -5.71 -18.93
CA HIS A 289 -0.40 -5.14 -17.63
C HIS A 289 -1.24 -6.14 -16.84
N ARG A 290 -2.23 -6.78 -17.48
CA ARG A 290 -3.10 -7.75 -16.81
C ARG A 290 -2.30 -8.94 -16.29
N ALA A 291 -1.40 -9.51 -17.09
CA ALA A 291 -0.56 -10.63 -16.68
C ALA A 291 0.37 -10.25 -15.50
N LEU A 292 0.98 -9.07 -15.55
CA LEU A 292 1.82 -8.55 -14.47
C LEU A 292 1.01 -8.36 -13.17
N VAL A 293 -0.15 -7.72 -13.25
CA VAL A 293 -1.00 -7.44 -12.08
C VAL A 293 -1.58 -8.73 -11.50
N SER A 294 -2.00 -9.68 -12.32
CA SER A 294 -2.41 -11.02 -11.86
C SER A 294 -1.31 -11.70 -11.05
N SER A 295 -0.06 -11.60 -11.53
CA SER A 295 1.10 -12.18 -10.85
C SER A 295 1.36 -11.50 -9.50
N CYS A 296 1.24 -10.17 -9.46
CA CYS A 296 1.37 -9.38 -8.24
C CYS A 296 0.28 -9.73 -7.21
N ILE A 297 -0.97 -9.90 -7.63
CA ILE A 297 -2.07 -10.25 -6.70
C ILE A 297 -1.87 -11.64 -6.11
N ARG A 298 -1.43 -12.63 -6.89
CA ARG A 298 -1.05 -13.94 -6.36
C ARG A 298 0.07 -13.81 -5.32
N ALA A 299 1.07 -12.97 -5.60
CA ALA A 299 2.20 -12.71 -4.69
C ALA A 299 1.73 -12.09 -3.37
N LEU A 300 0.85 -11.09 -3.43
CA LEU A 300 0.21 -10.51 -2.24
C LEU A 300 -0.51 -11.57 -1.41
N GLY A 301 -1.12 -12.58 -2.05
CA GLY A 301 -1.85 -13.65 -1.37
C GLY A 301 -1.02 -14.55 -0.45
N ILE A 302 0.32 -14.49 -0.51
CA ILE A 302 1.20 -15.27 0.37
C ILE A 302 1.88 -14.43 1.45
N TYR A 303 1.77 -13.10 1.43
CA TYR A 303 2.49 -12.23 2.36
C TYR A 303 2.13 -12.48 3.83
N ASP A 304 0.87 -12.78 4.14
CA ASP A 304 0.41 -13.20 5.48
C ASP A 304 1.22 -14.38 6.01
N LYS A 305 1.46 -15.38 5.15
CA LYS A 305 2.22 -16.59 5.49
C LYS A 305 3.69 -16.27 5.75
N ILE A 306 4.24 -15.26 5.06
CA ILE A 306 5.61 -14.80 5.26
C ILE A 306 5.71 -14.06 6.59
N LEU A 307 4.79 -13.13 6.86
CA LEU A 307 4.77 -12.31 8.07
C LEU A 307 4.48 -13.12 9.34
N SER A 308 3.72 -14.21 9.22
CA SER A 308 3.44 -15.16 10.31
C SER A 308 4.44 -16.31 10.40
N SER A 309 5.40 -16.40 9.48
CA SER A 309 6.39 -17.47 9.49
C SER A 309 7.43 -17.28 10.58
N PRO A 310 7.86 -18.35 11.29
CA PRO A 310 9.07 -18.30 12.11
C PRO A 310 10.35 -18.27 11.26
N THR A 311 10.27 -18.52 9.95
CA THR A 311 11.43 -18.44 9.05
C THR A 311 11.66 -16.98 8.65
N PRO A 312 12.90 -16.46 8.75
CA PRO A 312 13.22 -15.13 8.25
C PRO A 312 12.78 -14.95 6.79
N PRO A 313 12.22 -13.77 6.40
CA PRO A 313 11.66 -13.56 5.07
C PRO A 313 12.59 -13.94 3.92
N LEU A 314 13.89 -13.62 4.04
CA LEU A 314 14.89 -14.00 3.03
C LEU A 314 14.99 -15.50 2.82
N GLU A 315 15.09 -16.24 3.92
CA GLU A 315 15.16 -17.70 3.88
C GLU A 315 13.82 -18.32 3.47
N TYR A 316 12.69 -17.67 3.79
CA TYR A 316 11.39 -18.10 3.32
C TYR A 316 11.31 -18.03 1.79
N PHE A 317 11.70 -16.90 1.18
CA PHE A 317 11.67 -16.74 -0.27
C PHE A 317 12.64 -17.70 -0.99
N LYS A 318 13.84 -17.92 -0.44
CA LYS A 318 14.77 -18.94 -0.97
C LYS A 318 14.17 -20.36 -0.92
N LYS A 319 13.56 -20.74 0.22
CA LYS A 319 12.86 -22.03 0.37
C LYS A 319 11.67 -22.15 -0.58
N LEU A 320 10.87 -21.08 -0.72
CA LEU A 320 9.72 -21.03 -1.60
C LEU A 320 10.14 -21.33 -3.05
N SER A 321 11.14 -20.61 -3.56
CA SER A 321 11.67 -20.81 -4.91
C SER A 321 12.12 -22.27 -5.12
N ARG A 322 12.92 -22.83 -4.20
CA ARG A 322 13.37 -24.23 -4.27
C ARG A 322 12.22 -25.23 -4.28
N SER A 323 11.19 -25.01 -3.46
CA SER A 323 10.05 -25.92 -3.36
C SER A 323 9.20 -25.96 -4.63
N GLN A 324 9.14 -24.84 -5.36
CA GLN A 324 8.34 -24.70 -6.57
C GLN A 324 9.04 -25.27 -7.81
N ASN A 325 10.38 -25.37 -7.79
CA ASN A 325 11.18 -25.97 -8.86
C ASN A 325 11.30 -27.50 -8.77
N LYS A 326 10.85 -28.13 -7.68
CA LYS A 326 10.90 -29.59 -7.46
C LYS A 326 9.62 -30.34 -7.87
N LYS A 327 8.59 -29.61 -8.27
CA LYS A 327 7.30 -30.11 -8.73
C LYS A 327 7.10 -29.65 -10.18
#